data_AF-A0A118HL33-F1
#
_entry.id   AF-A0A118HL33-F1
#
_cell.length_a   1.000
_cell.length_b   1.000
_cell.length_c   1.000
_cell.angle_alpha   90.00
_cell.angle_beta   90.00
_cell.angle_gamma   90.00
#
_symmetry.space_group_name_H-M   'P 1'
#
loop_
_entity.id
_entity.type
_entity.pdbx_description
1 polymer ?
#
loop_
_entity_poly.entity_id
_entity_poly.type
_entity_poly.pdbx_seq_one_letter_code
_entity_poly.pdbx_strand_id
1 'polypeptide(L)'
;MTGSATKEQIYDEQISPLMAQIIAICKEHKIPILASFFTPGDEDPELAVTTALLGNGFEAPKNFGNALRELRPELFGGEPLMLRTEHGDGSTTLTAII
;
A
#
# COMPACT_ATOMS: atom_id res chain seq x y z
N MET A 1 -32.68 -17.85 -7.37
CA MET A 1 -31.69 -17.40 -6.37
C MET A 1 -30.75 -16.46 -7.10
N THR A 2 -30.98 -15.15 -7.04
CA THR A 2 -29.99 -14.18 -7.56
C THR A 2 -28.87 -14.13 -6.54
N GLY A 3 -27.77 -14.85 -6.80
CA GLY A 3 -26.54 -14.68 -6.03
C GLY A 3 -26.12 -13.22 -6.16
N SER A 4 -26.06 -12.51 -5.04
CA SER A 4 -25.48 -11.16 -5.02
C SER A 4 -24.05 -11.28 -5.51
N ALA A 5 -23.66 -10.44 -6.48
CA ALA A 5 -22.26 -10.34 -6.89
C ALA A 5 -21.37 -10.06 -5.66
N THR A 6 -20.16 -10.63 -5.64
CA THR A 6 -19.19 -10.40 -4.57
C THR A 6 -18.68 -8.95 -4.63
N LYS A 7 -18.07 -8.46 -3.53
CA LYS A 7 -17.54 -7.09 -3.50
C LYS A 7 -16.41 -6.90 -4.51
N GLU A 8 -15.60 -7.94 -4.71
CA GLU A 8 -14.57 -8.03 -5.74
C GLU A 8 -15.18 -7.89 -7.15
N GLN A 9 -16.23 -8.66 -7.47
CA GLN A 9 -16.91 -8.56 -8.78
C GLN A 9 -17.48 -7.16 -9.02
N ILE A 10 -18.11 -6.54 -8.02
CA ILE A 10 -18.62 -5.17 -8.13
C ILE A 10 -17.48 -4.18 -8.36
N TYR A 11 -16.35 -4.36 -7.66
CA TYR A 11 -15.18 -3.52 -7.84
C TYR A 11 -14.62 -3.63 -9.25
N ASP A 12 -14.43 -4.85 -9.74
CA ASP A 12 -13.85 -5.11 -11.06
C ASP A 12 -14.76 -4.62 -12.20
N GLU A 13 -16.07 -4.86 -12.11
CA GLU A 13 -17.01 -4.51 -13.18
C GLU A 13 -17.34 -3.01 -13.20
N GLN A 14 -17.45 -2.38 -12.03
CA GLN A 14 -18.02 -1.02 -11.93
C GLN A 14 -17.03 0.03 -11.46
N ILE A 15 -16.11 -0.31 -10.55
CA ILE A 15 -15.22 0.67 -9.91
C ILE A 15 -13.89 0.76 -10.66
N SER A 16 -13.30 -0.36 -11.05
CA SER A 16 -12.01 -0.43 -11.74
C SER A 16 -11.95 0.42 -13.02
N PRO A 17 -12.98 0.43 -13.90
CA PRO A 17 -12.99 1.30 -15.07
C PRO A 17 -13.05 2.80 -14.74
N LEU A 18 -13.68 3.17 -13.63
CA LEU A 18 -13.76 4.56 -13.15
C LEU A 18 -12.43 4.98 -12.50
N MET A 19 -11.84 4.09 -11.71
CA MET A 19 -10.52 4.31 -11.11
C MET A 19 -9.45 4.50 -12.16
N ALA A 20 -9.48 3.77 -13.27
CA ALA A 20 -8.56 3.98 -14.40
C ALA A 20 -8.64 5.41 -14.94
N GLN A 21 -9.85 5.97 -15.09
CA GLN A 21 -10.06 7.35 -15.52
C GLN A 21 -9.56 8.37 -14.48
N ILE A 22 -9.86 8.14 -13.19
CA ILE A 22 -9.39 8.99 -12.09
C ILE A 22 -7.86 9.02 -12.05
N ILE A 23 -7.22 7.85 -12.15
CA ILE A 23 -5.76 7.71 -12.14
C ILE A 23 -5.14 8.48 -13.32
N ALA A 24 -5.74 8.41 -14.51
CA ALA A 24 -5.25 9.16 -15.67
C ALA A 24 -5.27 10.68 -15.41
N ILE A 25 -6.38 11.22 -14.92
CA ILE A 25 -6.54 12.64 -14.58
C ILE A 25 -5.55 13.06 -13.48
N CYS A 26 -5.43 12.26 -12.41
CA CYS A 26 -4.48 12.52 -11.33
C CYS A 26 -3.05 12.57 -11.86
N LYS A 27 -2.67 11.65 -12.75
CA LYS A 27 -1.34 11.64 -13.38
C LYS A 27 -1.07 12.86 -14.24
N GLU A 28 -2.05 13.27 -15.05
CA GLU A 28 -1.95 14.45 -15.93
C GLU A 28 -1.73 15.73 -15.13
N HIS A 29 -2.52 15.92 -14.07
CA HIS A 29 -2.50 17.15 -13.28
C HIS A 29 -1.61 17.11 -12.04
N LYS A 30 -0.82 16.03 -11.85
CA LYS A 30 0.06 15.85 -10.68
C LYS A 30 -0.70 15.93 -9.35
N ILE A 31 -1.91 15.39 -9.32
CA ILE A 31 -2.73 15.37 -8.11
C ILE A 31 -2.40 14.10 -7.32
N PRO A 32 -1.91 14.20 -6.07
CA PRO A 32 -1.68 13.04 -5.24
C PRO A 32 -3.00 12.35 -4.88
N ILE A 33 -3.00 11.02 -4.89
CA ILE A 33 -4.15 10.20 -4.52
C ILE A 33 -3.70 9.04 -3.65
N LEU A 34 -4.50 8.75 -2.64
CA LEU A 34 -4.48 7.50 -1.89
C LEU A 34 -5.93 7.01 -1.81
N ALA A 35 -6.21 5.86 -2.41
CA ALA A 35 -7.53 5.22 -2.38
C ALA A 35 -7.35 3.74 -2.10
N SER A 36 -8.09 3.22 -1.12
CA SER A 36 -8.09 1.79 -0.77
C SER A 36 -9.53 1.31 -0.64
N PHE A 37 -9.83 0.18 -1.27
CA PHE A 37 -11.15 -0.44 -1.29
C PHE A 37 -11.04 -1.84 -0.71
N PHE A 38 -11.79 -2.11 0.35
CA PHE A 38 -11.86 -3.43 0.96
C PHE A 38 -12.87 -4.29 0.20
N THR A 39 -12.36 -5.25 -0.58
CA THR A 39 -13.11 -6.05 -1.55
C THR A 39 -12.90 -7.53 -1.27
N PRO A 40 -13.28 -8.03 -0.09
CA PRO A 40 -13.10 -9.44 0.26
C PRO A 40 -13.79 -10.33 -0.77
N GLY A 41 -13.04 -11.29 -1.28
CA GLY A 41 -13.49 -12.34 -2.19
C GLY A 41 -13.56 -13.69 -1.47
N ASP A 42 -14.08 -14.71 -2.16
CA ASP A 42 -14.14 -16.06 -1.61
C ASP A 42 -12.73 -16.69 -1.49
N GLU A 43 -11.80 -16.27 -2.34
CA GLU A 43 -10.40 -16.75 -2.35
C GLU A 43 -9.50 -15.97 -1.38
N ASP A 44 -9.79 -14.68 -1.18
CA ASP A 44 -9.04 -13.81 -0.28
C ASP A 44 -10.01 -12.94 0.56
N PRO A 45 -10.29 -13.34 1.82
CA PRO A 45 -11.20 -12.63 2.70
C PRO A 45 -10.63 -11.32 3.24
N GLU A 46 -9.35 -11.02 3.01
CA GLU A 46 -8.69 -9.78 3.42
C GLU A 46 -8.33 -8.88 2.23
N LEU A 47 -8.76 -9.24 1.02
CA LEU A 47 -8.42 -8.53 -0.21
C LEU A 47 -8.76 -7.03 -0.13
N ALA A 48 -7.75 -6.21 -0.37
CA ALA A 48 -7.87 -4.77 -0.46
C ALA A 48 -7.14 -4.23 -1.69
N VAL A 49 -7.85 -3.49 -2.54
CA VAL A 49 -7.27 -2.84 -3.72
C VAL A 49 -6.86 -1.42 -3.36
N THR A 50 -5.55 -1.16 -3.30
CA THR A 50 -4.98 0.14 -2.97
C THR A 50 -4.26 0.79 -4.15
N THR A 51 -4.65 2.02 -4.47
CA THR A 51 -3.94 2.91 -5.40
C THR A 51 -3.28 4.05 -4.61
N ALA A 52 -1.99 4.28 -4.85
CA ALA A 52 -1.27 5.40 -4.29
C ALA A 52 -0.38 6.09 -5.34
N LEU A 53 -0.58 7.40 -5.54
CA LEU A 53 0.32 8.28 -6.28
C LEU A 53 0.88 9.30 -5.30
N LEU A 54 1.98 8.95 -4.62
CA LEU A 54 2.64 9.76 -3.60
C LEU A 54 4.14 9.85 -3.95
N GLY A 55 4.72 11.05 -3.93
CA GLY A 55 6.14 11.28 -4.29
C GLY A 55 6.38 11.42 -5.80
N ASN A 56 7.63 11.59 -6.23
CA ASN A 56 8.02 11.76 -7.65
C ASN A 56 7.18 12.82 -8.41
N GLY A 57 6.94 13.97 -7.77
CA GLY A 57 6.12 15.06 -8.32
C GLY A 57 4.64 14.99 -7.96
N PHE A 58 4.23 14.06 -7.09
CA PHE A 58 2.93 14.01 -6.44
C PHE A 58 3.08 14.37 -4.95
N GLU A 59 3.27 15.67 -4.68
CA GLU A 59 3.51 16.18 -3.33
C GLU A 59 2.22 16.11 -2.50
N ALA A 60 2.15 15.14 -1.60
CA ALA A 60 1.02 14.93 -0.69
C ALA A 60 1.38 15.40 0.73
N PRO A 61 0.39 15.84 1.53
CA PRO A 61 0.64 16.10 2.94
C PRO A 61 1.03 14.80 3.68
N LYS A 62 1.79 14.94 4.77
CA LYS A 62 2.41 13.79 5.49
C LYS A 62 1.41 12.70 5.90
N ASN A 63 0.15 13.07 6.17
CA ASN A 63 -0.88 12.12 6.56
C ASN A 63 -1.20 11.09 5.47
N PHE A 64 -1.02 11.40 4.18
CA PHE A 64 -1.21 10.42 3.10
C PHE A 64 -0.12 9.35 3.14
N GLY A 65 1.14 9.75 3.30
CA GLY A 65 2.24 8.80 3.48
C GLY A 65 2.08 7.95 4.74
N ASN A 66 1.62 8.54 5.84
CA ASN A 66 1.33 7.81 7.07
C ASN A 66 0.16 6.82 6.87
N ALA A 67 -0.93 7.24 6.24
CA ALA A 67 -2.06 6.37 5.94
C ALA A 67 -1.65 5.20 5.02
N LEU A 68 -0.78 5.43 4.02
CA LEU A 68 -0.27 4.34 3.19
C LEU A 68 0.55 3.33 4.00
N ARG A 69 1.33 3.77 4.99
CA ARG A 69 2.05 2.84 5.89
C ARG A 69 1.12 1.98 6.73
N GLU A 70 0.03 2.56 7.22
CA GLU A 70 -0.98 1.81 7.98
C GLU A 70 -1.76 0.84 7.08
N LEU A 71 -2.11 1.26 5.86
CA LEU A 71 -2.88 0.45 4.92
C LEU A 71 -2.06 -0.68 4.29
N ARG A 72 -0.77 -0.44 4.03
CA ARG A 72 0.13 -1.33 3.29
C ARG A 72 1.49 -1.43 3.98
N PRO A 73 1.56 -1.93 5.24
CA PRO A 73 2.79 -1.99 6.02
C PRO A 73 3.90 -2.79 5.31
N GLU A 74 3.54 -3.79 4.51
CA GLU A 74 4.45 -4.63 3.74
C GLU A 74 5.20 -3.87 2.63
N LEU A 75 4.72 -2.71 2.18
CA LEU A 75 5.46 -1.85 1.25
C LEU A 75 6.63 -1.11 1.92
N PHE A 76 6.62 -1.05 3.26
CA PHE A 76 7.60 -0.33 4.06
C PHE A 76 8.38 -1.24 5.02
N GLY A 77 7.90 -2.48 5.21
CA GLY A 77 8.59 -3.52 5.95
C GLY A 77 9.61 -4.23 5.07
N GLY A 78 10.76 -3.61 4.84
CA GLY A 78 11.96 -4.40 4.57
C GLY A 78 12.32 -5.16 5.85
N GLU A 79 12.73 -6.42 5.75
CA GLU A 79 13.35 -7.07 6.92
C GLU A 79 14.59 -6.24 7.30
N PRO A 80 14.68 -5.76 8.55
CA PRO A 80 15.81 -4.93 8.95
C PRO A 80 17.10 -5.74 8.78
N LEU A 81 18.13 -5.12 8.22
CA LEU A 81 19.45 -5.74 8.19
C LEU A 81 19.99 -5.77 9.62
N MET A 82 20.14 -6.97 10.16
CA MET A 82 20.70 -7.20 11.48
C MET A 82 22.21 -7.41 11.37
N LEU A 83 22.99 -6.44 11.83
CA LEU A 83 24.45 -6.54 11.93
C LEU A 83 24.85 -6.94 13.34
N ARG A 84 25.56 -8.07 13.46
CA ARG A 84 26.18 -8.52 14.71
C ARG A 84 27.69 -8.33 14.63
N THR A 85 28.25 -7.53 15.53
CA THR A 85 29.69 -7.30 15.65
C THR A 85 30.18 -7.88 16.96
N GLU A 86 31.12 -8.82 16.88
CA GLU A 86 31.87 -9.32 18.05
C GLU A 86 33.20 -8.56 18.14
N HIS A 87 33.46 -7.98 19.30
CA HIS A 87 34.70 -7.26 19.58
C HIS A 87 35.72 -8.20 20.22
N GLY A 88 37.01 -7.89 20.05
CA GLY A 88 38.10 -8.70 20.62
C GLY A 88 38.14 -8.75 22.15
N ASP A 89 37.39 -7.85 22.83
CA ASP A 89 37.21 -7.83 24.28
C ASP A 89 36.04 -8.73 24.77
N GLY A 90 35.38 -9.45 23.86
CA GLY A 90 34.26 -10.33 24.14
C GLY A 90 32.90 -9.62 24.20
N SER A 91 32.85 -8.29 24.01
CA SER A 91 31.58 -7.57 23.90
C SER A 91 30.93 -7.80 22.53
N THR A 92 29.59 -7.69 22.48
CA THR A 92 28.81 -7.83 21.25
C THR A 92 27.95 -6.58 21.02
N THR A 93 27.94 -6.08 19.80
CA THR A 93 27.02 -5.03 19.34
C THR A 93 26.03 -5.60 18.33
N LEU A 94 24.74 -5.30 18.52
CA LEU A 94 23.66 -5.59 17.59
C LEU A 94 23.12 -4.27 17.03
N THR A 95 23.19 -4.10 15.71
CA THR A 95 22.68 -2.91 15.01
C THR A 95 21.58 -3.34 14.04
N ALA A 96 20.41 -2.70 14.14
CA ALA A 96 19.34 -2.83 13.15
C ALA A 96 19.40 -1.65 12.17
N ILE A 97 19.41 -1.94 10.88
CA ILE A 97 19.23 -0.95 9.82
C ILE A 97 17.81 -1.13 9.28
N ILE A 98 17.00 -0.08 9.39
CA ILE A 98 15.56 -0.04 9.07
C ILE A 98 15.33 0.93 7.93
#